data_AF-A0A0R2RXR0-F1
#
_entry.id   AF-A0A0R2RXR0-F1
#
_cell.length_a   1.000
_cell.length_b   1.000
_cell.length_c   1.000
_cell.angle_alpha   90.00
_cell.angle_beta   90.00
_cell.angle_gamma   90.00
#
_symmetry.space_group_name_H-M   'P 1'
#
loop_
_entity.id
_entity.type
_entity.pdbx_description
1 polymer ?
#
loop_
_entity_poly.entity_id
_entity_poly.type
_entity_poly.pdbx_seq_one_letter_code
_entity_poly.pdbx_strand_id
1 'polypeptide(L)'
;MLDGKPIKNREFTTNARGFMAEIMAKNFTNAELDQPFDEWEIEALMRSLRRMGDLDEDMIYRGSTRGGYSHGGFLEHGHAHETIALRDLLKSALFSEALSQNEGETGPMLFQPVGGMDQIIKGYLRKLSDEVFYNVMVTSVMLQNDGIEVVYEHKGIKYKIEADYCFNSIPTHLMTGIDNNFSADYKEAMAYPRRGEAYKSAFQAKERFWEKDDIFGGISWTNQPIEQIWYPPHGMYKEKGIILAAYNYGGGMHFTQLTQEERIETAIRQGEKVHPNYRGLVEKGITIAWHRMNHMLGCSARWQKSRSGFTQEEERLFQTLRQPAGNRHYTIGDQMTKHPAWQESAILSAHWAINDMLARKSGSTMPGQRV
;
A
#
# COMPACT_ATOMS: atom_id res chain seq x y z
N MET A 1 -22.53 10.84 5.68
CA MET A 1 -23.16 9.82 4.80
C MET A 1 -23.97 8.92 5.70
N LEU A 2 -25.21 8.55 5.32
CA LEU A 2 -26.03 7.59 6.08
C LEU A 2 -26.15 7.89 7.60
N ASP A 3 -26.30 9.17 7.97
CA ASP A 3 -26.34 9.64 9.37
C ASP A 3 -25.16 9.20 10.26
N GLY A 4 -24.03 8.85 9.64
CA GLY A 4 -22.83 8.38 10.34
C GLY A 4 -22.86 6.92 10.76
N LYS A 5 -23.87 6.14 10.33
CA LYS A 5 -23.95 4.70 10.63
C LYS A 5 -23.00 3.91 9.73
N PRO A 6 -22.23 2.95 10.29
CA PRO A 6 -21.42 2.02 9.51
C PRO A 6 -22.28 1.15 8.59
N ILE A 7 -21.76 0.82 7.42
CA ILE A 7 -22.40 -0.07 6.44
C ILE A 7 -21.42 -1.11 5.94
N LYS A 8 -21.91 -2.32 5.63
CA LYS A 8 -21.06 -3.38 5.05
C LYS A 8 -20.67 -3.00 3.61
N ASN A 9 -19.40 -3.20 3.27
CA ASN A 9 -18.89 -2.91 1.93
C ASN A 9 -19.68 -3.65 0.83
N ARG A 10 -20.05 -4.92 1.07
CA ARG A 10 -20.89 -5.69 0.12
C ARG A 10 -22.25 -5.04 -0.14
N GLU A 11 -22.89 -4.47 0.88
CA GLU A 11 -24.18 -3.81 0.75
C GLU A 11 -24.04 -2.52 -0.05
N PHE A 12 -23.01 -1.71 0.28
CA PHE A 12 -22.68 -0.49 -0.44
C PHE A 12 -22.39 -0.73 -1.92
N THR A 13 -21.47 -1.66 -2.23
CA THR A 13 -21.04 -1.96 -3.60
C THR A 13 -22.13 -2.64 -4.43
N THR A 14 -23.00 -3.45 -3.81
CA THR A 14 -24.15 -4.05 -4.50
C THR A 14 -25.13 -2.97 -4.96
N ASN A 15 -25.49 -2.02 -4.08
CA ASN A 15 -26.35 -0.90 -4.45
C ASN A 15 -25.69 -0.02 -5.52
N ALA A 16 -24.40 0.27 -5.40
CA ALA A 16 -23.67 1.05 -6.40
C ALA A 16 -23.74 0.42 -7.80
N ARG A 17 -23.43 -0.88 -7.91
CA ARG A 17 -23.48 -1.62 -9.18
C ARG A 17 -24.91 -1.72 -9.72
N GLY A 18 -25.90 -1.92 -8.85
CA GLY A 18 -27.31 -1.97 -9.22
C GLY A 18 -27.79 -0.68 -9.90
N PHE A 19 -27.57 0.47 -9.26
CA PHE A 19 -27.96 1.75 -9.86
C PHE A 19 -27.16 2.10 -11.11
N MET A 20 -25.87 1.77 -11.18
CA MET A 20 -25.10 1.98 -12.40
C MET A 20 -25.63 1.15 -13.57
N ALA A 21 -25.97 -0.12 -13.32
CA ALA A 21 -26.58 -0.98 -14.33
C ALA A 21 -27.95 -0.47 -14.78
N GLU A 22 -28.79 0.00 -13.85
CA GLU A 22 -30.09 0.59 -14.17
C GLU A 22 -29.92 1.87 -15.03
N ILE A 23 -29.03 2.77 -14.64
CA ILE A 23 -28.75 4.00 -15.40
C ILE A 23 -28.28 3.65 -16.80
N MET A 24 -27.36 2.70 -16.94
CA MET A 24 -26.87 2.27 -18.23
C MET A 24 -27.98 1.65 -19.07
N ALA A 25 -28.80 0.77 -18.48
CA ALA A 25 -29.92 0.13 -19.18
C ALA A 25 -30.98 1.13 -19.67
N LYS A 26 -31.27 2.17 -18.89
CA LYS A 26 -32.26 3.21 -19.24
C LYS A 26 -31.78 4.19 -20.31
N ASN A 27 -30.48 4.44 -20.38
CA ASN A 27 -29.88 5.41 -21.30
C ASN A 27 -29.23 4.73 -22.52
N PHE A 28 -29.39 3.42 -22.67
CA PHE A 28 -28.86 2.73 -23.83
C PHE A 28 -29.89 2.74 -24.96
N THR A 29 -29.65 3.56 -25.99
CA THR A 29 -30.40 3.53 -27.25
C THR A 29 -29.48 3.22 -28.43
N ASN A 30 -29.99 2.50 -29.44
CA ASN A 30 -29.22 2.12 -30.64
C ASN A 30 -28.69 3.33 -31.44
N ALA A 31 -29.19 4.54 -31.15
CA ALA A 31 -28.90 5.76 -31.90
C ALA A 31 -27.67 6.53 -31.41
N GLU A 32 -27.10 6.19 -30.25
CA GLU A 32 -26.15 7.05 -29.51
C GLU A 32 -24.68 6.63 -29.60
N LEU A 33 -24.33 5.69 -30.50
CA LEU A 33 -22.96 5.16 -30.64
C LEU A 33 -22.45 5.30 -32.08
N ASP A 34 -21.15 5.60 -32.23
CA ASP A 34 -20.46 5.82 -33.51
C ASP A 34 -20.55 4.60 -34.47
N GLN A 35 -20.84 3.41 -33.92
CA GLN A 35 -21.31 2.25 -34.66
C GLN A 35 -22.49 1.64 -33.89
N PRO A 36 -23.67 1.46 -34.51
CA PRO A 36 -24.80 0.85 -33.85
C PRO A 36 -24.49 -0.63 -33.60
N PHE A 37 -24.77 -1.08 -32.38
CA PHE A 37 -24.80 -2.51 -32.07
C PHE A 37 -25.90 -3.21 -32.88
N ASP A 38 -25.66 -4.46 -33.26
CA ASP A 38 -26.72 -5.30 -33.80
C ASP A 38 -27.70 -5.77 -32.70
N GLU A 39 -28.83 -6.36 -33.11
CA GLU A 39 -29.88 -6.80 -32.19
C GLU A 39 -29.36 -7.80 -31.13
N TRP A 40 -28.45 -8.69 -31.53
CA TRP A 40 -27.90 -9.70 -30.64
C TRP A 40 -26.95 -9.07 -29.61
N GLU A 41 -26.12 -8.11 -30.02
CA GLU A 41 -25.20 -7.38 -29.15
C GLU A 41 -25.95 -6.56 -28.10
N ILE A 42 -27.05 -5.91 -28.48
CA ILE A 42 -27.94 -5.20 -27.56
C ILE A 42 -28.53 -6.17 -26.54
N GLU A 43 -29.07 -7.30 -27.01
CA GLU A 43 -29.63 -8.32 -26.12
C GLU A 43 -28.57 -8.87 -25.16
N ALA A 44 -27.35 -9.11 -25.65
CA ALA A 44 -26.22 -9.57 -24.84
C ALA A 44 -25.80 -8.54 -23.77
N LEU A 45 -25.76 -7.27 -24.13
CA LEU A 45 -25.47 -6.20 -23.18
C LEU A 45 -26.59 -6.09 -22.13
N MET A 46 -27.85 -6.06 -22.53
CA MET A 46 -28.98 -5.92 -21.60
C MET A 46 -29.08 -7.11 -20.64
N ARG A 47 -28.86 -8.34 -21.12
CA ARG A 47 -28.72 -9.53 -20.26
C ARG A 47 -27.57 -9.38 -19.27
N SER A 48 -26.44 -8.83 -19.71
CA SER A 48 -25.26 -8.59 -18.86
C SER A 48 -25.53 -7.53 -17.80
N LEU A 49 -26.17 -6.41 -18.15
CA LEU A 49 -26.57 -5.35 -17.21
C LEU A 49 -27.58 -5.87 -16.19
N ARG A 50 -28.60 -6.60 -16.64
CA ARG A 50 -29.58 -7.23 -15.75
C ARG A 50 -28.91 -8.15 -14.74
N ARG A 51 -28.01 -9.02 -15.20
CA ARG A 51 -27.27 -9.94 -14.33
C ARG A 51 -26.29 -9.21 -13.41
N MET A 52 -25.55 -8.23 -13.90
CA MET A 52 -24.57 -7.46 -13.14
C MET A 52 -25.24 -6.65 -12.02
N GLY A 53 -26.30 -5.93 -12.36
CA GLY A 53 -27.03 -5.04 -11.46
C GLY A 53 -28.08 -5.70 -10.59
N ASP A 54 -28.44 -6.96 -10.86
CA ASP A 54 -29.60 -7.63 -10.24
C ASP A 54 -30.91 -6.88 -10.50
N LEU A 55 -31.11 -6.49 -11.77
CA LEU A 55 -32.28 -5.73 -12.21
C LEU A 55 -33.50 -6.64 -12.40
N ASP A 56 -34.69 -6.10 -12.15
CA ASP A 56 -35.96 -6.80 -12.38
C ASP A 56 -36.30 -6.93 -13.88
N GLU A 57 -37.52 -7.38 -14.18
CA GLU A 57 -38.02 -7.52 -15.56
C GLU A 57 -38.14 -6.19 -16.31
N ASP A 58 -38.32 -5.09 -15.58
CA ASP A 58 -38.43 -3.72 -16.10
C ASP A 58 -37.06 -3.02 -16.17
N MET A 59 -35.96 -3.75 -15.94
CA MET A 59 -34.59 -3.22 -15.84
C MET A 59 -34.41 -2.16 -14.73
N ILE A 60 -35.17 -2.29 -13.64
CA ILE A 60 -35.12 -1.42 -12.46
C ILE A 60 -34.41 -2.15 -11.32
N TYR A 61 -33.50 -1.45 -10.64
CA TYR A 61 -32.88 -1.95 -9.42
C TYR A 61 -33.78 -1.67 -8.21
N ARG A 62 -34.23 -2.74 -7.54
CA ARG A 62 -35.11 -2.65 -6.36
C ARG A 62 -34.47 -3.13 -5.06
N GLY A 63 -33.16 -3.33 -5.08
CA GLY A 63 -32.42 -3.98 -4.00
C GLY A 63 -32.03 -5.41 -4.36
N SER A 64 -31.06 -5.95 -3.63
CA SER A 64 -30.49 -7.25 -3.91
C SER A 64 -30.00 -7.93 -2.65
N THR A 65 -30.26 -9.24 -2.56
CA THR A 65 -29.75 -10.10 -1.48
C THR A 65 -28.24 -10.35 -1.59
N ARG A 66 -27.60 -9.98 -2.71
CA ARG A 66 -26.14 -10.01 -2.88
C ARG A 66 -25.42 -9.10 -1.87
N GLY A 67 -26.11 -8.07 -1.37
CA GLY A 67 -25.63 -7.19 -0.30
C GLY A 67 -25.67 -7.81 1.10
N GLY A 68 -26.32 -8.98 1.26
CA GLY A 68 -26.66 -9.57 2.54
C GLY A 68 -28.18 -9.59 2.80
N TYR A 69 -28.57 -10.25 3.89
CA TYR A 69 -29.96 -10.32 4.33
C TYR A 69 -30.21 -9.38 5.52
N SER A 70 -31.31 -8.64 5.47
CA SER A 70 -31.82 -7.89 6.62
C SER A 70 -32.50 -8.81 7.64
N HIS A 71 -33.20 -9.84 7.15
CA HIS A 71 -33.80 -10.93 7.93
C HIS A 71 -34.11 -12.15 7.02
N GLY A 72 -34.49 -13.28 7.64
CA GLY A 72 -34.74 -14.54 6.95
C GLY A 72 -33.44 -15.23 6.50
N GLY A 73 -33.50 -16.03 5.43
CA GLY A 73 -32.34 -16.68 4.83
C GLY A 73 -31.98 -18.05 5.42
N PHE A 74 -32.85 -18.62 6.26
CA PHE A 74 -32.72 -20.00 6.76
C PHE A 74 -34.04 -20.77 6.65
N LEU A 75 -34.97 -20.55 7.58
CA LEU A 75 -36.31 -21.16 7.53
C LEU A 75 -37.31 -20.33 6.70
N GLU A 76 -37.05 -19.04 6.56
CA GLU A 76 -37.82 -18.09 5.73
C GLU A 76 -36.97 -17.61 4.55
N HIS A 77 -37.63 -17.11 3.51
CA HIS A 77 -36.94 -16.45 2.39
C HIS A 77 -36.09 -15.30 2.90
N GLY A 78 -34.90 -15.14 2.35
CA GLY A 78 -34.01 -14.04 2.72
C GLY A 78 -34.48 -12.73 2.10
N HIS A 79 -34.62 -11.71 2.93
CA HIS A 79 -35.02 -10.38 2.50
C HIS A 79 -33.79 -9.49 2.36
N ALA A 80 -33.70 -8.73 1.27
CA ALA A 80 -32.62 -7.77 1.06
C ALA A 80 -32.70 -6.63 2.11
N HIS A 81 -31.58 -5.94 2.31
CA HIS A 81 -31.60 -4.64 2.98
C HIS A 81 -32.38 -3.61 2.16
N GLU A 82 -32.95 -2.61 2.83
CA GLU A 82 -33.51 -1.45 2.14
C GLU A 82 -32.43 -0.81 1.26
N THR A 83 -32.81 -0.40 0.04
CA THR A 83 -31.87 0.21 -0.89
C THR A 83 -31.36 1.53 -0.35
N ILE A 84 -30.05 1.72 -0.40
CA ILE A 84 -29.44 3.03 -0.16
C ILE A 84 -29.76 3.92 -1.34
N ALA A 85 -30.33 5.11 -1.13
CA ALA A 85 -30.61 6.00 -2.24
C ALA A 85 -29.32 6.37 -3.01
N LEU A 86 -29.34 6.31 -4.35
CA LEU A 86 -28.19 6.66 -5.19
C LEU A 86 -27.60 8.02 -4.84
N ARG A 87 -28.45 9.02 -4.56
CA ARG A 87 -28.02 10.37 -4.15
C ARG A 87 -27.11 10.34 -2.92
N ASP A 88 -27.32 9.39 -2.01
CA ASP A 88 -26.51 9.25 -0.81
C ASP A 88 -25.22 8.52 -1.08
N LEU A 89 -25.20 7.55 -2.00
CA LEU A 89 -23.99 6.92 -2.52
C LEU A 89 -23.06 7.97 -3.17
N LEU A 90 -23.62 8.82 -4.02
CA LEU A 90 -22.88 9.85 -4.77
C LEU A 90 -22.31 10.98 -3.90
N LYS A 91 -22.77 11.15 -2.66
CA LYS A 91 -22.22 12.15 -1.73
C LYS A 91 -20.82 11.80 -1.22
N SER A 92 -20.27 10.63 -1.56
CA SER A 92 -18.98 10.17 -1.04
C SER A 92 -17.99 9.79 -2.13
N ALA A 93 -16.73 10.17 -1.92
CA ALA A 93 -15.60 9.67 -2.70
C ALA A 93 -15.45 8.13 -2.60
N LEU A 94 -16.02 7.50 -1.56
CA LEU A 94 -16.09 6.03 -1.47
C LEU A 94 -16.82 5.41 -2.66
N PHE A 95 -17.75 6.11 -3.31
CA PHE A 95 -18.46 5.54 -4.45
C PHE A 95 -17.51 5.17 -5.58
N SER A 96 -16.63 6.10 -5.97
CA SER A 96 -15.63 5.84 -7.00
C SER A 96 -14.58 4.83 -6.55
N GLU A 97 -14.17 4.87 -5.27
CA GLU A 97 -13.12 3.98 -4.77
C GLU A 97 -13.62 2.54 -4.58
N ALA A 98 -14.82 2.34 -4.03
CA ALA A 98 -15.34 1.02 -3.71
C ALA A 98 -15.55 0.13 -4.94
N LEU A 99 -15.71 0.74 -6.13
CA LEU A 99 -15.86 0.01 -7.38
C LEU A 99 -14.55 -0.62 -7.87
N SER A 100 -13.41 0.02 -7.61
CA SER A 100 -12.07 -0.43 -8.04
C SER A 100 -11.22 -1.03 -6.92
N GLN A 101 -11.71 -1.04 -5.67
CA GLN A 101 -10.98 -1.51 -4.49
C GLN A 101 -10.44 -2.96 -4.57
N ASN A 102 -11.01 -3.82 -5.42
CA ASN A 102 -10.61 -5.21 -5.59
C ASN A 102 -9.80 -5.46 -6.88
N GLU A 103 -9.27 -4.42 -7.49
CA GLU A 103 -8.53 -4.48 -8.75
C GLU A 103 -7.04 -4.19 -8.55
N GLY A 104 -6.24 -4.52 -9.57
CA GLY A 104 -4.80 -4.23 -9.60
C GLY A 104 -4.01 -4.95 -8.51
N GLU A 105 -2.94 -4.30 -8.05
CA GLU A 105 -1.96 -4.86 -7.08
C GLU A 105 -2.53 -5.09 -5.67
N THR A 106 -3.70 -4.50 -5.37
CA THR A 106 -4.41 -4.65 -4.09
C THR A 106 -5.60 -5.60 -4.19
N GLY A 107 -5.88 -6.15 -5.38
CA GLY A 107 -6.96 -7.11 -5.59
C GLY A 107 -6.65 -8.48 -5.00
N PRO A 108 -7.65 -9.21 -4.47
CA PRO A 108 -7.45 -10.58 -4.03
C PRO A 108 -7.08 -11.50 -5.21
N MET A 109 -6.29 -12.56 -5.01
CA MET A 109 -5.80 -13.08 -3.73
C MET A 109 -4.47 -12.43 -3.30
N LEU A 110 -4.43 -11.96 -2.04
CA LEU A 110 -3.22 -11.43 -1.41
C LEU A 110 -2.67 -12.41 -0.36
N PHE A 111 -1.36 -12.39 -0.14
CA PHE A 111 -0.67 -13.29 0.78
C PHE A 111 0.14 -12.53 1.83
N GLN A 112 0.29 -13.16 2.99
CA GLN A 112 1.21 -12.71 4.04
C GLN A 112 1.87 -13.92 4.70
N PRO A 113 3.13 -13.80 5.17
CA PRO A 113 3.75 -14.85 5.96
C PRO A 113 3.01 -15.08 7.28
N VAL A 114 2.88 -16.35 7.67
CA VAL A 114 2.38 -16.73 8.99
C VAL A 114 3.37 -16.23 10.05
N GLY A 115 2.86 -15.47 11.05
CA GLY A 115 3.69 -14.94 12.13
C GLY A 115 4.35 -13.58 11.86
N GLY A 116 4.02 -12.92 10.74
CA GLY A 116 4.44 -11.55 10.44
C GLY A 116 5.36 -11.44 9.22
N MET A 117 5.34 -10.27 8.58
CA MET A 117 6.12 -10.01 7.36
C MET A 117 7.64 -10.07 7.60
N ASP A 118 8.08 -9.86 8.83
CA ASP A 118 9.47 -9.97 9.27
C ASP A 118 10.02 -11.41 9.22
N GLN A 119 9.17 -12.43 9.04
CA GLN A 119 9.61 -13.80 8.82
C GLN A 119 10.43 -13.97 7.54
N ILE A 120 10.21 -13.14 6.52
CA ILE A 120 11.05 -13.11 5.32
C ILE A 120 12.48 -12.70 5.69
N ILE A 121 12.62 -11.61 6.47
CA ILE A 121 13.92 -11.11 6.92
C ILE A 121 14.61 -12.13 7.84
N LYS A 122 13.88 -12.71 8.80
CA LYS A 122 14.38 -13.81 9.64
C LYS A 122 14.86 -15.00 8.80
N GLY A 123 14.21 -15.27 7.66
CA GLY A 123 14.64 -16.26 6.68
C GLY A 123 16.04 -15.98 6.12
N TYR A 124 16.27 -14.76 5.64
CA TYR A 124 17.60 -14.33 5.17
C TYR A 124 18.66 -14.39 6.27
N LEU A 125 18.34 -13.89 7.47
CA LEU A 125 19.30 -13.85 8.58
C LEU A 125 19.77 -15.25 9.01
N ARG A 126 18.92 -16.28 8.89
CA ARG A 126 19.34 -17.67 9.14
C ARG A 126 20.38 -18.19 8.15
N LYS A 127 20.51 -17.56 6.97
CA LYS A 127 21.48 -17.94 5.94
C LYS A 127 22.73 -17.05 5.92
N LEU A 128 22.69 -15.92 6.63
CA LEU A 128 23.70 -14.87 6.64
C LEU A 128 24.15 -14.50 8.06
N SER A 129 24.09 -15.45 9.00
CA SER A 129 24.23 -15.17 10.44
C SER A 129 25.54 -14.50 10.83
N ASP A 130 26.62 -14.77 10.09
CA ASP A 130 27.97 -14.24 10.38
C ASP A 130 28.35 -13.04 9.49
N GLU A 131 27.44 -12.61 8.61
CA GLU A 131 27.68 -11.55 7.61
C GLU A 131 26.92 -10.25 7.92
N VAL A 132 26.04 -10.26 8.94
CA VAL A 132 25.19 -9.11 9.30
C VAL A 132 25.59 -8.55 10.65
N PHE A 133 26.01 -7.27 10.64
CA PHE A 133 26.43 -6.55 11.83
C PHE A 133 25.38 -5.48 12.23
N TYR A 134 24.99 -5.49 13.50
CA TYR A 134 24.01 -4.55 14.05
C TYR A 134 24.68 -3.40 14.81
N ASN A 135 23.96 -2.29 14.95
CA ASN A 135 24.45 -1.07 15.61
C ASN A 135 25.77 -0.59 14.99
N VAL A 136 25.82 -0.65 13.66
CA VAL A 136 26.93 -0.17 12.81
C VAL A 136 26.38 0.98 11.98
N MET A 137 26.79 2.20 12.32
CA MET A 137 26.29 3.40 11.65
C MET A 137 27.33 3.88 10.63
N VAL A 138 27.01 3.78 9.35
CA VAL A 138 27.86 4.34 8.28
C VAL A 138 27.92 5.86 8.39
N THR A 139 29.14 6.41 8.31
CA THR A 139 29.42 7.85 8.45
C THR A 139 30.15 8.44 7.24
N SER A 140 30.82 7.61 6.44
CA SER A 140 31.47 8.03 5.19
C SER A 140 31.51 6.89 4.17
N VAL A 141 31.39 7.23 2.88
CA VAL A 141 31.51 6.32 1.73
C VAL A 141 32.32 7.00 0.64
N MET A 142 33.56 6.57 0.44
CA MET A 142 34.54 7.21 -0.46
C MET A 142 34.96 6.26 -1.57
N LEU A 143 34.72 6.65 -2.82
CA LEU A 143 35.28 5.97 -3.99
C LEU A 143 36.81 6.12 -3.99
N GLN A 144 37.50 5.01 -4.25
CA GLN A 144 38.95 4.95 -4.44
C GLN A 144 39.26 4.57 -5.89
N ASN A 145 40.55 4.60 -6.26
CA ASN A 145 40.97 4.22 -7.62
C ASN A 145 40.58 2.76 -7.95
N ASP A 146 40.76 1.85 -6.99
CA ASP A 146 40.58 0.41 -7.14
C ASP A 146 39.53 -0.21 -6.20
N GLY A 147 38.79 0.60 -5.44
CA GLY A 147 37.79 0.11 -4.52
C GLY A 147 36.86 1.20 -3.97
N ILE A 148 36.24 0.89 -2.85
CA ILE A 148 35.44 1.81 -2.06
C ILE A 148 35.77 1.63 -0.58
N GLU A 149 35.93 2.76 0.09
CA GLU A 149 36.17 2.85 1.53
C GLU A 149 34.87 3.25 2.23
N VAL A 150 34.49 2.51 3.27
CA VAL A 150 33.34 2.83 4.12
C VAL A 150 33.81 3.00 5.56
N VAL A 151 33.56 4.18 6.13
CA VAL A 151 33.82 4.46 7.54
C VAL A 151 32.51 4.35 8.32
N TYR A 152 32.53 3.61 9.41
CA TYR A 152 31.36 3.40 10.27
C TYR A 152 31.70 3.55 11.74
N GLU A 153 30.70 3.86 12.54
CA GLU A 153 30.78 3.89 13.99
C GLU A 153 30.14 2.64 14.59
N HIS A 154 30.83 2.01 15.54
CA HIS A 154 30.28 0.94 16.37
C HIS A 154 30.69 1.19 17.83
N LYS A 155 29.70 1.30 18.72
CA LYS A 155 29.90 1.58 20.16
C LYS A 155 30.78 2.83 20.41
N GLY A 156 30.58 3.89 19.62
CA GLY A 156 31.32 5.16 19.75
C GLY A 156 32.73 5.14 19.17
N ILE A 157 33.18 4.04 18.57
CA ILE A 157 34.50 3.92 17.94
C ILE A 157 34.32 3.91 16.42
N LYS A 158 35.17 4.67 15.71
CA LYS A 158 35.21 4.68 14.25
C LYS A 158 36.08 3.55 13.72
N TYR A 159 35.56 2.86 12.72
CA TYR A 159 36.21 1.78 12.00
C TYR A 159 36.12 2.05 10.49
N LYS A 160 36.94 1.34 9.74
CA LYS A 160 36.94 1.36 8.28
C LYS A 160 36.82 -0.06 7.75
N ILE A 161 36.13 -0.20 6.63
CA ILE A 161 36.17 -1.36 5.74
C ILE A 161 36.43 -0.91 4.30
N GLU A 162 37.21 -1.69 3.57
CA GLU A 162 37.47 -1.50 2.14
C GLU A 162 36.88 -2.68 1.36
N ALA A 163 36.30 -2.40 0.20
CA ALA A 163 35.68 -3.40 -0.67
C ALA A 163 35.81 -3.02 -2.15
N ASP A 164 35.60 -3.99 -3.04
CA ASP A 164 35.58 -3.72 -4.49
C ASP A 164 34.34 -2.90 -4.90
N TYR A 165 33.20 -3.19 -4.28
CA TYR A 165 31.88 -2.64 -4.59
C TYR A 165 31.08 -2.39 -3.31
N CYS A 166 30.15 -1.44 -3.35
CA CYS A 166 29.21 -1.16 -2.28
C CYS A 166 27.78 -1.16 -2.83
N PHE A 167 26.92 -1.97 -2.22
CA PHE A 167 25.48 -1.98 -2.47
C PHE A 167 24.79 -1.26 -1.31
N ASN A 168 24.39 -0.03 -1.56
CA ASN A 168 23.86 0.87 -0.56
C ASN A 168 22.32 0.86 -0.54
N SER A 169 21.75 0.36 0.56
CA SER A 169 20.31 0.40 0.82
C SER A 169 19.91 1.47 1.85
N ILE A 170 20.83 2.36 2.24
CA ILE A 170 20.48 3.52 3.08
C ILE A 170 19.52 4.40 2.27
N PRO A 171 18.41 4.88 2.86
CA PRO A 171 17.51 5.81 2.18
C PRO A 171 18.28 7.01 1.61
N THR A 172 18.07 7.34 0.34
CA THR A 172 18.89 8.35 -0.37
C THR A 172 18.89 9.71 0.33
N HIS A 173 17.76 10.10 0.92
CA HIS A 173 17.62 11.34 1.68
C HIS A 173 18.43 11.38 3.00
N LEU A 174 18.92 10.23 3.48
CA LEU A 174 19.90 10.14 4.56
C LEU A 174 21.32 10.11 4.00
N MET A 175 21.52 9.40 2.88
CA MET A 175 22.82 9.30 2.22
C MET A 175 23.36 10.66 1.76
N THR A 176 22.50 11.63 1.45
CA THR A 176 22.90 13.02 1.16
C THR A 176 23.61 13.71 2.33
N GLY A 177 23.40 13.25 3.56
CA GLY A 177 24.09 13.74 4.77
C GLY A 177 25.29 12.90 5.21
N ILE A 178 25.57 11.78 4.54
CA ILE A 178 26.74 10.93 4.79
C ILE A 178 27.89 11.43 3.92
N ASP A 179 29.08 11.57 4.50
CA ASP A 179 30.24 12.09 3.80
C ASP A 179 30.61 11.19 2.59
N ASN A 180 30.84 11.79 1.43
CA ASN A 180 31.12 11.05 0.20
C ASN A 180 31.74 11.93 -0.90
N ASN A 181 32.46 11.30 -1.83
CA ASN A 181 33.10 11.93 -2.99
C ASN A 181 32.40 11.62 -4.33
N PHE A 182 31.10 11.32 -4.31
CA PHE A 182 30.35 11.10 -5.55
C PHE A 182 30.30 12.37 -6.42
N SER A 183 30.12 12.20 -7.73
CA SER A 183 30.00 13.32 -8.67
C SER A 183 28.81 14.22 -8.34
N ALA A 184 28.87 15.47 -8.78
CA ALA A 184 27.80 16.45 -8.56
C ALA A 184 26.46 15.93 -9.11
N ASP A 185 26.44 15.39 -10.33
CA ASP A 185 25.23 14.85 -10.97
C ASP A 185 24.65 13.66 -10.18
N TYR A 186 25.50 12.80 -9.62
CA TYR A 186 25.04 11.68 -8.81
C TYR A 186 24.44 12.16 -7.49
N LYS A 187 25.06 13.16 -6.85
CA LYS A 187 24.55 13.80 -5.63
C LYS A 187 23.21 14.51 -5.88
N GLU A 188 23.07 15.19 -7.01
CA GLU A 188 21.81 15.80 -7.46
C GLU A 188 20.71 14.74 -7.59
N ALA A 189 21.00 13.67 -8.34
CA ALA A 189 20.05 12.58 -8.55
C ALA A 189 19.69 11.86 -7.24
N MET A 190 20.64 11.66 -6.34
CA MET A 190 20.44 11.06 -5.02
C MET A 190 19.58 11.93 -4.10
N ALA A 191 19.66 13.26 -4.22
CA ALA A 191 18.86 14.19 -3.44
C ALA A 191 17.41 14.34 -3.94
N TYR A 192 17.12 13.89 -5.15
CA TYR A 192 15.82 14.08 -5.79
C TYR A 192 14.66 13.28 -5.15
N PRO A 193 14.80 11.97 -4.84
CA PRO A 193 13.69 11.19 -4.31
C PRO A 193 13.20 11.78 -2.99
N ARG A 194 11.91 12.11 -2.96
CA ARG A 194 11.30 12.68 -1.76
C ARG A 194 10.92 11.57 -0.78
N ARG A 195 10.86 11.95 0.48
CA ARG A 195 10.37 11.09 1.56
C ARG A 195 8.85 11.02 1.46
N GLY A 196 8.31 9.83 1.21
CA GLY A 196 6.88 9.58 1.32
C GLY A 196 6.42 9.58 2.77
N GLU A 197 5.12 9.78 2.94
CA GLU A 197 4.46 9.81 4.25
C GLU A 197 3.71 8.51 4.51
N ALA A 198 3.92 7.91 5.69
CA ALA A 198 3.12 6.80 6.15
C ALA A 198 3.00 6.77 7.67
N TYR A 199 1.85 6.30 8.13
CA TYR A 199 1.54 6.15 9.55
C TYR A 199 0.66 4.92 9.77
N LYS A 200 0.91 4.19 10.86
CA LYS A 200 0.07 3.09 11.33
C LYS A 200 -0.17 3.20 12.83
N SER A 201 -1.39 2.87 13.26
CA SER A 201 -1.74 2.65 14.66
C SER A 201 -2.35 1.29 14.81
N ALA A 202 -2.01 0.57 15.87
CA ALA A 202 -2.61 -0.72 16.17
C ALA A 202 -2.87 -0.84 17.67
N PHE A 203 -3.82 -1.70 18.03
CA PHE A 203 -3.96 -2.13 19.41
C PHE A 203 -4.35 -3.60 19.53
N GLN A 204 -4.00 -4.21 20.66
CA GLN A 204 -4.56 -5.48 21.09
C GLN A 204 -5.97 -5.27 21.64
N ALA A 205 -6.95 -5.95 21.06
CA ALA A 205 -8.32 -5.95 21.54
C ALA A 205 -8.53 -6.99 22.66
N LYS A 206 -9.36 -6.66 23.65
CA LYS A 206 -9.78 -7.56 24.74
C LYS A 206 -10.55 -8.78 24.26
N GLU A 207 -11.29 -8.58 23.18
CA GLU A 207 -12.01 -9.63 22.48
C GLU A 207 -12.04 -9.34 20.97
N ARG A 208 -12.26 -10.37 20.16
CA ARG A 208 -12.45 -10.23 18.70
C ARG A 208 -13.87 -9.76 18.37
N PHE A 209 -14.25 -8.59 18.87
CA PHE A 209 -15.60 -8.03 18.74
C PHE A 209 -16.10 -7.96 17.28
N TRP A 210 -15.20 -7.72 16.33
CA TRP A 210 -15.52 -7.64 14.90
C TRP A 210 -16.04 -8.96 14.32
N GLU A 211 -15.68 -10.11 14.89
CA GLU A 211 -16.20 -11.41 14.44
C GLU A 211 -17.67 -11.59 14.82
N LYS A 212 -18.15 -10.92 15.89
CA LYS A 212 -19.58 -10.89 16.24
C LYS A 212 -20.41 -10.11 15.23
N ASP A 213 -19.75 -9.27 14.44
CA ASP A 213 -20.34 -8.50 13.34
C ASP A 213 -20.12 -9.17 11.97
N ASP A 214 -19.73 -10.46 11.92
CA ASP A 214 -19.39 -11.19 10.68
C ASP A 214 -18.24 -10.56 9.88
N ILE A 215 -17.25 -9.98 10.55
CA ILE A 215 -16.04 -9.45 9.92
C ILE A 215 -14.89 -10.43 10.14
N PHE A 216 -14.40 -11.06 9.07
CA PHE A 216 -13.30 -12.03 9.12
C PHE A 216 -12.15 -11.58 8.22
N GLY A 217 -11.41 -10.58 8.69
CA GLY A 217 -10.41 -9.87 7.89
C GLY A 217 -11.01 -8.70 7.11
N GLY A 218 -10.20 -8.08 6.25
CA GLY A 218 -10.61 -6.95 5.42
C GLY A 218 -10.47 -5.59 6.11
N ILE A 219 -11.12 -4.58 5.52
CA ILE A 219 -10.91 -3.16 5.85
C ILE A 219 -12.26 -2.45 5.99
N SER A 220 -12.40 -1.64 7.03
CA SER A 220 -13.41 -0.58 7.10
C SER A 220 -12.79 0.74 6.72
N TRP A 221 -13.41 1.45 5.80
CA TRP A 221 -12.97 2.76 5.31
C TRP A 221 -13.74 3.89 6.00
N THR A 222 -13.07 5.00 6.27
CA THR A 222 -13.66 6.16 6.90
C THR A 222 -13.07 7.45 6.34
N ASN A 223 -13.88 8.50 6.28
CA ASN A 223 -13.41 9.84 5.91
C ASN A 223 -12.72 10.58 7.08
N GLN A 224 -12.58 9.92 8.23
CA GLN A 224 -11.87 10.46 9.37
C GLN A 224 -10.35 10.36 9.15
N PRO A 225 -9.52 11.16 9.86
CA PRO A 225 -8.06 11.13 9.71
C PRO A 225 -7.38 9.75 9.83
N ILE A 226 -7.96 8.77 10.53
CA ILE A 226 -7.41 7.39 10.57
C ILE A 226 -7.52 6.63 9.25
N GLU A 227 -8.34 7.11 8.31
CA GLU A 227 -8.67 6.59 6.96
C GLU A 227 -9.27 5.18 6.92
N GLN A 228 -8.76 4.25 7.71
CA GLN A 228 -9.11 2.84 7.63
C GLN A 228 -8.79 2.07 8.91
N ILE A 229 -9.60 1.04 9.16
CA ILE A 229 -9.42 0.05 10.23
C ILE A 229 -9.29 -1.33 9.58
N TRP A 230 -8.19 -2.04 9.85
CA TRP A 230 -7.98 -3.39 9.30
C TRP A 230 -8.18 -4.45 10.36
N TYR A 231 -8.90 -5.49 9.98
CA TYR A 231 -9.16 -6.67 10.80
C TYR A 231 -8.15 -7.76 10.46
N PRO A 232 -7.58 -8.45 11.46
CA PRO A 232 -6.55 -9.45 11.20
C PRO A 232 -7.16 -10.67 10.49
N PRO A 233 -6.63 -11.10 9.33
CA PRO A 233 -7.12 -12.29 8.63
C PRO A 233 -6.68 -13.60 9.29
N HIS A 234 -6.01 -13.54 10.43
CA HIS A 234 -5.46 -14.67 11.17
C HIS A 234 -6.01 -14.72 12.60
N GLY A 235 -5.90 -15.91 13.21
CA GLY A 235 -6.35 -16.13 14.58
C GLY A 235 -7.87 -16.04 14.75
N MET A 236 -8.63 -16.48 13.74
CA MET A 236 -10.09 -16.57 13.81
C MET A 236 -10.52 -17.36 15.03
N TYR A 237 -11.59 -16.90 15.71
CA TYR A 237 -12.15 -17.53 16.91
C TYR A 237 -11.21 -17.64 18.12
N LYS A 238 -10.06 -16.95 18.11
CA LYS A 238 -9.26 -16.77 19.32
C LYS A 238 -9.90 -15.75 20.24
N GLU A 239 -9.50 -15.76 21.52
CA GLU A 239 -10.01 -14.77 22.48
C GLU A 239 -9.69 -13.33 22.05
N LYS A 240 -8.44 -13.06 21.65
CA LYS A 240 -7.92 -11.72 21.35
C LYS A 240 -7.36 -11.60 19.94
N GLY A 241 -7.19 -10.37 19.47
CA GLY A 241 -6.57 -10.06 18.19
C GLY A 241 -5.97 -8.65 18.14
N ILE A 242 -5.11 -8.41 17.16
CA ILE A 242 -4.56 -7.07 16.89
C ILE A 242 -5.38 -6.41 15.80
N ILE A 243 -5.91 -5.22 16.08
CA ILE A 243 -6.56 -4.35 15.09
C ILE A 243 -5.57 -3.30 14.62
N LEU A 244 -5.50 -3.09 13.31
CA LEU A 244 -4.86 -1.90 12.77
C LEU A 244 -5.90 -0.78 12.79
N ALA A 245 -5.79 0.12 13.75
CA ALA A 245 -6.77 1.17 14.03
C ALA A 245 -6.59 2.42 13.16
N ALA A 246 -5.47 2.53 12.46
CA ALA A 246 -5.23 3.55 11.44
C ALA A 246 -4.17 3.05 10.47
N TYR A 247 -4.32 3.37 9.20
CA TYR A 247 -3.24 3.27 8.23
C TYR A 247 -3.37 4.39 7.20
N ASN A 248 -2.39 5.29 7.18
CA ASN A 248 -2.28 6.35 6.20
C ASN A 248 -1.05 6.09 5.34
N TYR A 249 -1.22 6.09 4.02
CA TYR A 249 -0.11 5.97 3.07
C TYR A 249 -0.25 7.03 1.98
N GLY A 250 0.73 7.93 1.88
CA GLY A 250 0.60 9.17 1.13
C GLY A 250 -0.06 10.31 1.93
N GLY A 251 -0.25 10.10 3.24
CA GLY A 251 -0.73 11.09 4.19
C GLY A 251 -0.26 10.75 5.61
N GLY A 252 -0.86 11.42 6.61
CA GLY A 252 -0.59 11.14 8.02
C GLY A 252 0.58 11.94 8.63
N MET A 253 1.18 12.90 7.91
CA MET A 253 2.20 13.79 8.48
C MET A 253 1.74 14.47 9.77
N HIS A 254 0.46 14.83 9.88
CA HIS A 254 -0.11 15.43 11.09
C HIS A 254 0.04 14.53 12.32
N PHE A 255 -0.07 13.20 12.17
CA PHE A 255 0.17 12.27 13.29
C PHE A 255 1.61 12.35 13.79
N THR A 256 2.57 12.67 12.93
CA THR A 256 3.99 12.78 13.34
C THR A 256 4.23 13.90 14.35
N GLN A 257 3.32 14.88 14.44
CA GLN A 257 3.41 16.00 15.39
C GLN A 257 2.81 15.67 16.76
N LEU A 258 2.02 14.60 16.85
CA LEU A 258 1.40 14.11 18.07
C LEU A 258 2.33 13.17 18.85
N THR A 259 2.16 13.11 20.16
CA THR A 259 2.71 12.07 21.03
C THR A 259 2.09 10.70 20.73
N GLN A 260 2.69 9.62 21.25
CA GLN A 260 2.15 8.27 21.08
C GLN A 260 0.76 8.13 21.72
N GLU A 261 0.57 8.74 22.90
CA GLU A 261 -0.67 8.74 23.65
C GLU A 261 -1.79 9.45 22.88
N GLU A 262 -1.51 10.64 22.33
CA GLU A 262 -2.48 11.40 21.53
C GLU A 262 -2.87 10.67 20.24
N ARG A 263 -1.92 9.97 19.61
CA ARG A 263 -2.18 9.14 18.42
C ARG A 263 -3.10 7.96 18.72
N ILE A 264 -2.85 7.25 19.83
CA ILE A 264 -3.69 6.13 20.28
C ILE A 264 -5.09 6.65 20.63
N GLU A 265 -5.18 7.72 21.41
CA GLU A 265 -6.44 8.36 21.78
C GLU A 265 -7.24 8.81 20.54
N THR A 266 -6.55 9.40 19.56
CA THR A 266 -7.15 9.79 18.29
C THR A 266 -7.71 8.58 17.53
N ALA A 267 -6.99 7.46 17.49
CA ALA A 267 -7.44 6.24 16.84
C ALA A 267 -8.64 5.61 17.57
N ILE A 268 -8.66 5.65 18.91
CA ILE A 268 -9.79 5.17 19.72
C ILE A 268 -11.04 6.01 19.44
N ARG A 269 -10.96 7.34 19.61
CA ARG A 269 -12.10 8.26 19.43
C ARG A 269 -12.71 8.18 18.03
N GLN A 270 -11.87 8.03 17.00
CA GLN A 270 -12.34 7.90 15.62
C GLN A 270 -12.91 6.49 15.35
N GLY A 271 -12.31 5.45 15.93
CA GLY A 271 -12.82 4.08 15.86
C GLY A 271 -14.16 3.88 16.55
N GLU A 272 -14.47 4.63 17.62
CA GLU A 272 -15.77 4.62 18.31
C GLU A 272 -16.95 5.03 17.41
N LYS A 273 -16.69 5.76 16.31
CA LYS A 273 -17.73 6.07 15.32
C LYS A 273 -18.02 4.92 14.36
N VAL A 274 -17.11 3.95 14.28
CA VAL A 274 -17.26 2.75 13.44
C VAL A 274 -17.74 1.57 14.28
N HIS A 275 -17.22 1.42 15.49
CA HIS A 275 -17.52 0.31 16.39
C HIS A 275 -18.00 0.81 17.75
N PRO A 276 -19.14 0.33 18.26
CA PRO A 276 -19.60 0.72 19.58
C PRO A 276 -18.65 0.23 20.67
N ASN A 277 -18.51 1.01 21.76
CA ASN A 277 -17.68 0.67 22.92
C ASN A 277 -16.19 0.38 22.59
N TYR A 278 -15.67 0.95 21.49
CA TYR A 278 -14.32 0.65 20.99
C TYR A 278 -13.22 0.91 22.04
N ARG A 279 -13.32 2.00 22.81
CA ARG A 279 -12.39 2.28 23.93
C ARG A 279 -12.36 1.18 24.96
N GLY A 280 -13.53 0.65 25.33
CA GLY A 280 -13.66 -0.42 26.31
C GLY A 280 -12.94 -1.70 25.88
N LEU A 281 -12.73 -1.88 24.58
CA LEU A 281 -12.12 -3.06 23.95
C LEU A 281 -10.61 -2.94 23.77
N VAL A 282 -10.00 -1.77 24.00
CA VAL A 282 -8.54 -1.57 23.83
C VAL A 282 -7.77 -2.03 25.07
N GLU A 283 -6.65 -2.75 24.87
CA GLU A 283 -5.68 -3.07 25.94
C GLU A 283 -4.33 -2.39 25.75
N LYS A 284 -3.64 -2.68 24.64
CA LYS A 284 -2.25 -2.25 24.41
C LYS A 284 -2.13 -1.62 23.03
N GLY A 285 -1.85 -0.32 22.98
CA GLY A 285 -1.68 0.44 21.74
C GLY A 285 -0.21 0.60 21.34
N ILE A 286 0.04 0.61 20.04
CA ILE A 286 1.34 0.95 19.44
C ILE A 286 1.11 1.80 18.19
N THR A 287 2.02 2.73 17.93
CA THR A 287 1.96 3.59 16.75
C THR A 287 3.31 3.62 16.05
N ILE A 288 3.28 3.64 14.72
CA ILE A 288 4.45 3.75 13.87
C ILE A 288 4.25 4.96 12.96
N ALA A 289 5.03 6.00 13.21
CA ALA A 289 5.12 7.17 12.36
C ALA A 289 6.47 7.11 11.64
N TRP A 290 6.49 6.66 10.38
CA TRP A 290 7.74 6.35 9.65
C TRP A 290 8.70 7.55 9.56
N HIS A 291 8.17 8.77 9.46
CA HIS A 291 8.97 10.01 9.49
C HIS A 291 9.69 10.29 10.81
N ARG A 292 9.32 9.61 11.90
CA ARG A 292 9.94 9.72 13.22
C ARG A 292 10.78 8.48 13.58
N MET A 293 10.91 7.52 12.65
CA MET A 293 11.75 6.34 12.86
C MET A 293 13.19 6.65 12.44
N ASN A 294 14.11 6.54 13.38
CA ASN A 294 15.54 6.62 13.11
C ASN A 294 15.92 5.66 11.98
N HIS A 295 16.87 6.07 11.14
CA HIS A 295 17.37 5.32 9.98
C HIS A 295 16.38 5.13 8.82
N MET A 296 15.12 5.57 8.94
CA MET A 296 14.12 5.56 7.86
C MET A 296 13.62 6.95 7.48
N LEU A 297 13.23 7.76 8.47
CA LEU A 297 12.72 9.14 8.33
C LEU A 297 11.69 9.38 7.21
N GLY A 298 10.95 8.34 6.79
CA GLY A 298 9.90 8.41 5.77
C GLY A 298 9.53 7.02 5.23
N CYS A 299 8.49 6.95 4.41
CA CYS A 299 8.07 5.73 3.70
C CYS A 299 7.05 6.04 2.57
N SER A 300 7.20 5.55 1.34
CA SER A 300 8.43 5.08 0.66
C SER A 300 9.08 6.22 -0.13
N ALA A 301 10.13 5.94 -0.91
CA ALA A 301 10.68 6.92 -1.84
C ALA A 301 9.63 7.41 -2.86
N ARG A 302 9.59 8.72 -3.12
CA ARG A 302 8.66 9.35 -4.07
C ARG A 302 9.43 10.11 -5.13
N TRP A 303 9.56 9.48 -6.31
CA TRP A 303 10.10 10.09 -7.51
C TRP A 303 9.08 11.05 -8.13
N GLN A 304 8.05 10.49 -8.77
CA GLN A 304 7.09 11.25 -9.56
C GLN A 304 6.38 12.37 -8.78
N LYS A 305 6.34 13.56 -9.35
CA LYS A 305 5.55 14.71 -8.87
C LYS A 305 4.09 14.65 -9.30
N SER A 306 3.77 13.90 -10.35
CA SER A 306 2.43 13.79 -10.93
C SER A 306 2.04 12.32 -11.12
N ARG A 307 0.74 12.07 -11.29
CA ARG A 307 0.21 10.75 -11.69
C ARG A 307 0.45 10.44 -13.18
N SER A 308 0.90 11.41 -13.97
CA SER A 308 1.16 11.28 -15.41
C SER A 308 2.52 10.62 -15.75
N GLY A 309 3.21 10.05 -14.76
CA GLY A 309 4.53 9.45 -14.92
C GLY A 309 5.68 10.45 -14.77
N PHE A 310 6.89 9.99 -15.11
CA PHE A 310 8.11 10.78 -14.98
C PHE A 310 8.19 11.85 -16.07
N THR A 311 8.57 13.06 -15.67
CA THR A 311 9.08 14.09 -16.55
C THR A 311 10.43 13.67 -17.15
N GLN A 312 10.85 14.34 -18.23
CA GLN A 312 12.16 14.08 -18.83
C GLN A 312 13.32 14.26 -17.83
N GLU A 313 13.19 15.22 -16.92
CA GLU A 313 14.17 15.47 -15.86
C GLU A 313 14.17 14.36 -14.79
N GLU A 314 12.99 13.90 -14.36
CA GLU A 314 12.89 12.74 -13.46
C GLU A 314 13.50 11.49 -14.09
N GLU A 315 13.29 11.27 -15.39
CA GLU A 315 13.91 10.16 -16.10
C GLU A 315 15.44 10.31 -16.13
N ARG A 316 15.97 11.49 -16.45
CA ARG A 316 17.42 11.76 -16.42
C ARG A 316 18.02 11.45 -15.05
N LEU A 317 17.44 12.00 -13.99
CA LEU A 317 17.92 11.81 -12.62
C LEU A 317 17.82 10.34 -12.19
N PHE A 318 16.71 9.67 -12.51
CA PHE A 318 16.54 8.25 -12.21
C PHE A 318 17.61 7.41 -12.91
N GLN A 319 17.88 7.65 -14.20
CA GLN A 319 18.92 6.93 -14.93
C GLN A 319 20.31 7.21 -14.37
N THR A 320 20.61 8.46 -14.01
CA THR A 320 21.88 8.84 -13.36
C THR A 320 22.09 8.08 -12.05
N LEU A 321 21.09 8.05 -11.15
CA LEU A 321 21.21 7.39 -9.86
C LEU A 321 21.25 5.86 -9.98
N ARG A 322 20.58 5.31 -11.00
CA ARG A 322 20.60 3.87 -11.31
C ARG A 322 21.98 3.40 -11.74
N GLN A 323 22.78 4.23 -12.42
CA GLN A 323 24.16 3.85 -12.73
C GLN A 323 25.03 3.81 -11.47
N PRO A 324 26.01 2.89 -11.38
CA PRO A 324 26.92 2.87 -10.24
C PRO A 324 27.85 4.09 -10.23
N ALA A 325 27.90 4.82 -9.12
CA ALA A 325 28.87 5.90 -8.94
C ALA A 325 30.29 5.32 -8.94
N GLY A 326 31.16 5.89 -9.78
CA GLY A 326 32.53 5.39 -9.99
C GLY A 326 32.61 3.94 -10.47
N ASN A 327 31.53 3.39 -11.04
CA ASN A 327 31.39 1.95 -11.35
C ASN A 327 31.49 1.02 -10.13
N ARG A 328 31.30 1.52 -8.90
CA ARG A 328 31.51 0.75 -7.66
C ARG A 328 30.40 0.88 -6.62
N HIS A 329 29.79 2.06 -6.49
CA HIS A 329 28.71 2.30 -5.53
C HIS A 329 27.35 2.21 -6.23
N TYR A 330 26.58 1.19 -5.89
CA TYR A 330 25.20 1.00 -6.34
C TYR A 330 24.24 1.46 -5.26
N THR A 331 23.33 2.38 -5.59
CA THR A 331 22.14 2.57 -4.76
C THR A 331 21.15 1.45 -5.07
N ILE A 332 20.58 0.81 -4.06
CA ILE A 332 19.61 -0.27 -4.18
C ILE A 332 18.41 -0.06 -3.25
N GLY A 333 17.35 -0.83 -3.47
CA GLY A 333 16.11 -0.78 -2.69
C GLY A 333 14.93 -0.33 -3.54
N ASP A 334 13.74 -0.27 -2.93
CA ASP A 334 12.52 0.17 -3.60
C ASP A 334 12.66 1.61 -4.17
N GLN A 335 13.51 2.42 -3.53
CA GLN A 335 13.95 3.74 -3.99
C GLN A 335 14.58 3.77 -5.38
N MET A 336 15.02 2.64 -5.92
CA MET A 336 15.59 2.55 -7.26
C MET A 336 14.65 1.88 -8.27
N THR A 337 13.34 2.03 -8.06
CA THR A 337 12.32 1.46 -8.94
C THR A 337 11.25 2.49 -9.29
N LYS A 338 10.53 2.26 -10.40
CA LYS A 338 9.32 3.02 -10.76
C LYS A 338 8.09 2.57 -9.96
N HIS A 339 8.25 1.55 -9.11
CA HIS A 339 7.20 0.93 -8.30
C HIS A 339 7.64 0.85 -6.82
N PRO A 340 7.84 1.99 -6.14
CA PRO A 340 8.33 2.00 -4.77
C PRO A 340 7.27 1.50 -3.77
N ALA A 341 7.67 1.26 -2.52
CA ALA A 341 6.88 0.71 -1.40
C ALA A 341 6.58 -0.80 -1.41
N TRP A 342 7.12 -1.54 -2.39
CA TRP A 342 6.96 -2.98 -2.45
C TRP A 342 8.28 -3.71 -2.16
N GLN A 343 8.19 -4.83 -1.42
CA GLN A 343 9.36 -5.66 -1.11
C GLN A 343 9.96 -6.27 -2.38
N GLU A 344 9.11 -6.65 -3.33
CA GLU A 344 9.52 -7.10 -4.66
C GLU A 344 10.47 -6.09 -5.32
N SER A 345 10.11 -4.81 -5.30
CA SER A 345 10.92 -3.73 -5.86
C SER A 345 12.30 -3.61 -5.21
N ALA A 346 12.39 -3.76 -3.89
CA ALA A 346 13.67 -3.78 -3.20
C ALA A 346 14.54 -4.97 -3.60
N ILE A 347 13.94 -6.16 -3.72
CA ILE A 347 14.64 -7.39 -4.11
C ILE A 347 15.09 -7.32 -5.57
N LEU A 348 14.20 -6.94 -6.49
CA LEU A 348 14.50 -6.84 -7.92
C LEU A 348 15.54 -5.74 -8.21
N SER A 349 15.54 -4.64 -7.44
CA SER A 349 16.60 -3.64 -7.51
C SER A 349 17.97 -4.22 -7.16
N ALA A 350 18.06 -5.04 -6.10
CA ALA A 350 19.30 -5.71 -5.72
C ALA A 350 19.77 -6.71 -6.79
N HIS A 351 18.86 -7.53 -7.34
CA HIS A 351 19.17 -8.45 -8.44
C HIS A 351 19.67 -7.72 -9.68
N TRP A 352 19.03 -6.61 -10.05
CA TRP A 352 19.48 -5.79 -11.18
C TRP A 352 20.91 -5.27 -10.95
N ALA A 353 21.20 -4.72 -9.78
CA ALA A 353 22.52 -4.17 -9.47
C ALA A 353 23.62 -5.26 -9.47
N ILE A 354 23.33 -6.44 -8.91
CA ILE A 354 24.26 -7.59 -8.95
C ILE A 354 24.55 -8.01 -10.39
N ASN A 355 23.53 -8.11 -11.24
CA ASN A 355 23.70 -8.50 -12.63
C ASN A 355 24.47 -7.45 -13.45
N ASP A 356 24.19 -6.16 -13.24
CA ASP A 356 24.95 -5.07 -13.88
C ASP A 356 26.43 -5.09 -13.44
N MET A 357 26.69 -5.28 -12.14
CA MET A 357 28.06 -5.43 -11.62
C MET A 357 28.80 -6.61 -12.26
N LEU A 358 28.16 -7.77 -12.34
CA LEU A 358 28.76 -8.96 -12.98
C LEU A 358 29.05 -8.74 -14.47
N ALA A 359 28.12 -8.14 -15.21
CA ALA A 359 28.26 -7.82 -16.62
C ALA A 359 29.44 -6.88 -16.90
N ARG A 360 29.58 -5.83 -16.07
CA ARG A 360 30.73 -4.90 -16.15
C ARG A 360 32.05 -5.61 -15.85
N LYS A 361 32.07 -6.48 -14.85
CA LYS A 361 33.27 -7.24 -14.46
C LYS A 361 33.70 -8.23 -15.55
N SER A 362 32.77 -8.86 -16.25
CA SER A 362 33.07 -9.82 -17.32
C SER A 362 33.31 -9.18 -18.69
N GLY A 363 33.18 -7.86 -18.81
CA GLY A 363 33.20 -7.15 -20.10
C GLY A 363 32.07 -7.58 -21.05
N SER A 364 31.05 -8.26 -20.52
CA SER A 364 29.94 -8.80 -21.30
C SER A 364 28.74 -7.87 -21.15
N THR A 365 28.41 -7.11 -22.18
CA THR A 365 27.09 -6.49 -22.25
C THR A 365 26.06 -7.61 -22.44
N MET A 366 25.05 -7.71 -21.56
CA MET A 366 23.94 -8.63 -21.80
C MET A 366 23.39 -8.36 -23.21
N PRO A 367 23.32 -9.35 -24.11
CA PRO A 367 22.63 -9.16 -25.38
C PRO A 367 21.17 -8.86 -25.04
N GLY A 368 20.67 -7.73 -25.55
CA GLY A 368 19.39 -7.15 -25.17
C GLY A 368 18.24 -8.16 -25.17
N GLN A 369 17.31 -8.00 -24.23
CA GLN A 369 16.03 -8.70 -24.29
C GLN A 369 15.36 -8.37 -25.62
N ARG A 370 14.95 -9.42 -26.35
CA ARG A 370 14.00 -9.29 -27.48
C ARG A 370 12.74 -8.61 -26.97
N VAL A 371 12.29 -7.61 -27.73
CA VAL A 371 11.06 -6.83 -27.55
C VAL A 371 9.85 -7.74 -27.40
#